data_AF-A0A1B6HH79-F1
#
_entry.id   AF-A0A1B6HH79-F1
#
_cell.length_a   1.000
_cell.length_b   1.000
_cell.length_c   1.000
_cell.angle_alpha   90.00
_cell.angle_beta   90.00
_cell.angle_gamma   90.00
#
_symmetry.space_group_name_H-M   'P 1'
#
loop_
_entity.id
_entity.type
_entity.pdbx_description
1 polymer ?
#
loop_
_entity_poly.entity_id
_entity_poly.type
_entity_poly.pdbx_seq_one_letter_code
_entity_poly.pdbx_strand_id
1 'polypeptide(L)'
;FQWIVKNFDTHGDLIVYLRTEPEVVYQRMKSRARTEEAQVPLEYLQQLHQMHDDWLLHKSAFSCPAPVIVIDANKELSDMMEEYERCESAMKTRGSIFTTKTCSPRKSASLFQSAVPQSPSKLVL
;
A
#
# COMPACT_ATOMS: atom_id res chain seq x y z
N PHE A 1 -3.11 2.99 20.06
CA PHE A 1 -2.31 3.17 18.82
C PHE A 1 -0.80 3.13 19.08
N GLN A 2 -0.27 3.79 20.11
CA GLN A 2 1.18 3.84 20.38
C GLN A 2 1.88 2.49 20.56
N TRP A 3 1.19 1.47 21.07
CA TRP A 3 1.77 0.13 21.20
C TRP A 3 2.16 -0.47 19.84
N ILE A 4 1.38 -0.24 18.78
CA ILE A 4 1.67 -0.80 17.45
C ILE A 4 2.90 -0.11 16.86
N VAL A 5 2.94 1.23 16.87
CA VAL A 5 4.08 2.02 16.36
C VAL A 5 5.38 1.71 17.12
N LYS A 6 5.29 1.37 18.41
CA LYS A 6 6.47 1.04 19.23
C LYS A 6 6.99 -0.38 18.98
N ASN A 7 6.12 -1.33 18.65
CA ASN A 7 6.47 -2.75 18.57
C ASN A 7 6.58 -3.28 17.13
N PHE A 8 6.10 -2.52 16.16
CA PHE A 8 6.18 -2.87 14.74
C PHE A 8 6.84 -1.72 13.99
N ASP A 9 7.75 -2.09 13.09
CA ASP A 9 8.29 -1.16 12.12
C ASP A 9 7.21 -0.86 11.08
N THR A 10 6.57 0.31 11.24
CA THR A 10 5.54 0.79 10.31
C THR A 10 6.11 1.80 9.31
N HIS A 11 7.43 1.95 9.24
CA HIS A 11 8.05 2.82 8.26
C HIS A 11 7.97 2.20 6.87
N GLY A 12 7.60 3.01 5.88
CA GLY A 12 7.68 2.60 4.48
C GLY A 12 9.08 2.88 3.94
N ASP A 13 9.66 1.92 3.21
CA ASP A 13 10.97 2.08 2.57
C ASP A 13 10.91 2.95 1.32
N LEU A 14 9.76 2.94 0.63
CA LEU A 14 9.57 3.58 -0.66
C LEU A 14 8.07 3.81 -0.92
N ILE A 15 7.75 4.97 -1.50
CA ILE A 15 6.42 5.27 -2.04
C ILE A 15 6.53 5.37 -3.56
N VAL A 16 5.67 4.63 -4.26
CA VAL A 16 5.54 4.72 -5.72
C VAL A 16 4.26 5.50 -6.02
N TYR A 17 4.41 6.67 -6.63
CA TYR A 17 3.31 7.55 -7.00
C TYR A 17 3.02 7.45 -8.49
N LEU A 18 1.92 6.80 -8.84
CA LEU A 18 1.42 6.71 -10.21
C LEU A 18 0.63 7.99 -10.51
N ARG A 19 1.29 8.99 -11.09
CA ARG A 19 0.70 10.29 -11.36
C ARG A 19 -0.13 10.24 -12.65
N THR A 20 -1.35 10.76 -12.60
CA THR A 20 -2.26 10.86 -13.74
C THR A 20 -3.01 12.18 -13.69
N GLU A 21 -3.30 12.74 -14.87
CA GLU A 21 -4.14 13.93 -14.99
C GLU A 21 -5.61 13.58 -14.69
N PRO A 22 -6.35 14.45 -13.98
CA PRO A 22 -7.75 14.20 -13.59
C PRO A 22 -8.65 13.84 -14.77
N GLU A 23 -8.45 14.48 -15.92
CA GLU A 23 -9.22 14.27 -17.13
C GLU A 23 -9.01 12.84 -17.68
N VAL A 24 -7.77 12.34 -17.65
CA VAL A 24 -7.44 10.99 -18.11
C VAL A 24 -8.09 9.94 -17.21
N VAL A 25 -8.02 10.14 -15.90
CA VAL A 25 -8.68 9.25 -14.92
C VAL A 25 -10.19 9.26 -15.13
N TYR A 26 -10.78 10.44 -15.31
CA TYR A 26 -12.21 10.59 -15.53
C TYR A 26 -12.69 9.86 -16.80
N GLN A 27 -11.95 9.95 -17.90
CA GLN A 27 -12.28 9.19 -19.12
C GLN A 27 -12.15 7.68 -18.90
N ARG A 28 -11.14 7.22 -18.16
CA ARG A 28 -10.95 5.79 -17.82
C ARG A 28 -12.04 5.27 -16.88
N MET A 29 -12.53 6.07 -15.94
CA MET A 29 -13.66 5.71 -15.09
C MET A 29 -14.93 5.55 -15.92
N LYS A 30 -15.19 6.50 -16.82
CA LYS A 30 -16.33 6.44 -17.75
C LYS A 30 -16.30 5.22 -18.64
N SER A 31 -15.14 4.86 -19.19
CA SER A 31 -15.01 3.68 -20.06
C SER A 31 -15.23 2.36 -19.32
N ARG A 32 -14.87 2.29 -18.03
CA ARG A 32 -15.12 1.12 -17.17
C ARG A 32 -16.58 0.97 -16.76
N ALA A 33 -17.34 2.07 -16.71
CA ALA A 33 -18.78 2.11 -16.44
C ALA A 33 -19.20 1.39 -15.15
N ARG A 34 -18.44 1.52 -14.06
CA ARG A 34 -18.83 0.99 -12.74
C ARG A 34 -19.91 1.84 -12.10
N THR A 35 -20.94 1.19 -11.57
CA THR A 35 -22.10 1.85 -10.97
C THR A 35 -21.72 2.72 -9.77
N GLU A 36 -20.72 2.28 -8.97
CA GLU A 36 -20.27 2.99 -7.78
C GLU A 36 -19.46 4.26 -8.11
N GLU A 37 -18.86 4.33 -9.30
CA GLU A 37 -18.00 5.42 -9.74
C GLU A 37 -18.79 6.49 -10.55
N ALA A 38 -20.02 6.18 -10.97
CA ALA A 38 -20.81 6.99 -11.90
C ALA A 38 -21.20 8.40 -11.40
N GLN A 39 -21.24 8.60 -10.07
CA GLN A 39 -21.61 9.88 -9.46
C GLN A 39 -20.40 10.78 -9.16
N VAL A 40 -19.16 10.31 -9.37
CA VAL A 40 -17.97 11.08 -8.99
C VAL A 40 -17.76 12.26 -9.97
N PRO A 41 -17.80 13.52 -9.50
CA PRO A 41 -17.59 14.68 -10.35
C PRO A 41 -16.11 14.87 -10.68
N LEU A 42 -15.81 15.47 -11.85
CA LEU A 42 -14.44 15.79 -12.27
C LEU A 42 -13.72 16.69 -11.25
N GLU A 43 -14.44 17.67 -10.68
CA GLU A 43 -13.90 18.59 -9.68
C GLU A 43 -13.34 17.85 -8.45
N TYR A 44 -13.99 16.76 -8.03
CA TYR A 44 -13.50 15.96 -6.92
C TYR A 44 -12.16 15.27 -7.26
N LEU A 45 -12.01 14.78 -8.49
CA LEU A 45 -10.74 14.20 -8.95
C LEU A 45 -9.63 15.25 -9.03
N GLN A 46 -9.95 16.48 -9.43
CA GLN A 46 -9.00 17.60 -9.43
C GLN A 46 -8.54 17.96 -8.02
N GLN A 47 -9.45 18.01 -7.04
CA GLN A 47 -9.10 18.26 -5.65
C GLN A 47 -8.20 17.15 -5.09
N LEU A 48 -8.53 15.88 -5.34
CA LEU A 48 -7.70 14.75 -4.94
C LEU A 48 -6.31 14.81 -5.56
N HIS A 49 -6.22 15.09 -6.86
CA HIS A 49 -4.95 15.23 -7.57
C HIS A 49 -4.07 16.29 -6.92
N GLN A 50 -4.64 17.47 -6.63
CA GLN A 50 -3.91 18.57 -5.99
C GLN A 50 -3.39 18.17 -4.60
N MET A 51 -4.22 17.52 -3.78
CA MET A 51 -3.80 17.05 -2.44
C MET A 51 -2.65 16.04 -2.53
N HIS A 52 -2.66 15.16 -3.53
CA HIS A 52 -1.59 14.19 -3.74
C HIS A 52 -0.30 14.84 -4.25
N ASP A 53 -0.38 15.79 -5.18
CA ASP A 53 0.79 16.52 -5.67
C ASP A 53 1.41 17.36 -4.55
N ASP A 54 0.60 18.03 -3.74
CA ASP A 54 1.07 18.81 -2.59
C ASP A 54 1.76 17.93 -1.53
N TRP A 55 1.29 16.70 -1.35
CA TRP A 55 1.90 15.75 -0.43
C TRP A 55 3.18 15.11 -0.99
N LEU A 56 3.11 14.53 -2.19
CA LEU A 56 4.12 13.60 -2.70
C LEU A 56 5.17 14.26 -3.61
N LEU A 57 4.80 15.32 -4.34
CA LEU A 57 5.71 16.09 -5.19
C LEU A 57 6.28 17.29 -4.44
N HIS A 58 5.41 18.18 -3.97
CA HIS A 58 5.83 19.44 -3.36
C HIS A 58 6.27 19.28 -1.90
N LYS A 59 5.88 18.18 -1.24
CA LYS A 59 6.16 17.90 0.19
C LYS A 59 5.75 19.07 1.09
N SER A 60 4.72 19.81 0.70
CA SER A 60 4.27 21.03 1.37
C SER A 60 3.22 20.74 2.44
N ALA A 61 2.44 19.66 2.28
CA ALA A 61 1.30 19.35 3.15
C ALA A 61 1.66 18.48 4.37
N PHE A 62 2.53 17.47 4.20
CA PHE A 62 2.85 16.51 5.27
C PHE A 62 4.30 16.00 5.19
N SER A 63 4.86 15.60 6.32
CA SER A 63 6.17 14.93 6.36
C SER A 63 6.08 13.57 5.66
N CYS A 64 6.77 13.41 4.54
CA CYS A 64 6.89 12.14 3.85
C CYS A 64 8.12 11.38 4.36
N PRO A 65 7.97 10.32 5.19
CA PRO A 65 9.09 9.62 5.81
C PRO A 65 9.89 8.77 4.82
N ALA A 66 9.30 8.44 3.67
CA ALA A 66 9.88 7.57 2.65
C ALA A 66 10.27 8.35 1.38
N PRO A 67 11.29 7.92 0.63
CA PRO A 67 11.55 8.42 -0.71
C PRO A 67 10.34 8.15 -1.62
N VAL A 68 10.07 9.07 -2.55
CA VAL A 68 8.98 8.97 -3.52
C VAL A 68 9.57 8.79 -4.91
N ILE A 69 9.07 7.82 -5.67
CA ILE A 69 9.30 7.65 -7.11
C ILE A 69 8.00 7.98 -7.82
N VAL A 70 8.07 8.88 -8.81
CA VAL A 70 6.91 9.29 -9.61
C VAL A 70 6.96 8.58 -10.96
N ILE A 71 5.87 7.95 -11.35
CA ILE A 71 5.70 7.31 -12.65
C ILE A 71 4.53 7.98 -13.35
N ASP A 72 4.75 8.41 -14.60
CA ASP A 72 3.69 8.97 -15.43
C ASP A 72 2.79 7.85 -15.94
N ALA A 73 1.56 7.80 -15.42
CA ALA A 73 0.55 6.81 -15.75
C ALA A 73 -0.53 7.36 -16.70
N ASN A 74 -0.30 8.51 -17.34
CA ASN A 74 -1.18 9.03 -18.40
C ASN A 74 -1.10 8.17 -19.67
N LYS A 75 0.04 7.52 -19.89
CA LYS A 75 0.30 6.67 -21.06
C LYS A 75 -0.40 5.31 -20.95
N GLU A 76 -0.38 4.56 -22.04
CA GLU A 76 -0.87 3.17 -22.05
C GLU A 76 0.09 2.22 -21.34
N LEU A 77 -0.37 0.99 -21.09
CA LEU A 77 0.37 -0.01 -20.32
C LEU A 77 1.75 -0.32 -20.91
N SER A 78 1.89 -0.32 -22.24
CA SER A 78 3.17 -0.56 -22.93
C SER A 78 4.22 0.46 -22.53
N ASP A 79 3.87 1.74 -22.59
CA ASP A 79 4.80 2.84 -22.37
C ASP A 79 5.08 3.02 -20.88
N MET A 80 4.09 2.72 -20.03
CA MET A 80 4.26 2.69 -18.58
C MET A 80 5.21 1.57 -18.14
N MET A 81 5.24 0.45 -18.86
CA MET A 81 6.14 -0.67 -18.58
C MET A 81 7.61 -0.27 -18.83
N GLU A 82 7.89 0.50 -19.88
CA GLU A 82 9.23 1.02 -20.16
C GLU A 82 9.71 1.99 -19.06
N GLU A 83 8.84 2.92 -18.61
CA GLU A 83 9.15 3.83 -17.50
C GLU A 83 9.39 3.06 -16.19
N TYR A 84 8.59 2.01 -15.96
CA TYR A 84 8.78 1.13 -14.81
C TYR A 84 10.13 0.42 -14.85
N GLU A 85 10.52 -0.17 -15.99
CA GLU A 85 11.81 -0.84 -16.15
C GLU A 85 12.99 0.08 -15.89
N ARG A 86 12.90 1.34 -16.36
CA ARG A 86 13.90 2.38 -16.06
C ARG A 86 14.02 2.64 -14.55
N CYS A 87 12.90 2.66 -13.84
CA CYS A 87 12.87 2.89 -12.40
C CYS A 87 13.10 1.62 -11.57
N GLU A 88 13.03 0.43 -12.16
CA GLU A 88 13.09 -0.87 -11.49
C GLU A 88 14.40 -1.04 -10.71
N SER A 89 15.51 -0.62 -11.32
CA SER A 89 16.82 -0.66 -10.66
C SER A 89 16.84 0.23 -9.41
N ALA A 90 16.23 1.41 -9.45
CA ALA A 90 16.13 2.31 -8.30
C ALA A 90 15.22 1.75 -7.20
N MET A 91 14.17 0.99 -7.55
CA MET A 91 13.30 0.30 -6.60
C MET A 91 14.05 -0.84 -5.88
N LYS A 92 14.78 -1.67 -6.63
CA LYS A 92 15.52 -2.83 -6.10
C LYS A 92 16.69 -2.42 -5.19
N THR A 93 17.44 -1.38 -5.56
CA THR A 93 18.61 -0.94 -4.77
C THR A 93 18.23 -0.37 -3.41
N ARG A 94 17.05 0.26 -3.28
CA ARG A 94 16.62 0.92 -2.04
C ARG A 94 15.87 -0.01 -1.07
N GLY A 95 15.16 -1.01 -1.58
CA GLY A 95 14.51 -2.04 -0.74
C GLY A 95 15.48 -3.04 -0.07
N SER A 96 16.74 -3.09 -0.50
CA SER A 96 17.73 -4.08 0.00
C SER A 96 18.58 -3.58 1.18
N ILE A 97 18.44 -2.31 1.59
CA ILE A 97 19.30 -1.70 2.64
C ILE A 97 19.07 -2.32 4.04
N PHE A 98 17.97 -3.07 4.27
CA PHE A 98 17.61 -3.63 5.59
C PHE A 98 17.45 -5.15 5.66
N THR A 99 18.12 -5.94 4.81
CA THR A 99 18.17 -7.40 5.06
C THR A 99 18.97 -7.82 6.30
N THR A 100 19.45 -6.88 7.13
CA THR A 100 20.27 -7.19 8.31
C THR A 100 19.85 -6.47 9.59
N LYS A 101 18.68 -6.81 10.14
CA LYS A 101 18.58 -7.07 11.59
C LYS A 101 17.66 -8.26 11.84
N THR A 102 18.29 -9.36 12.20
CA THR A 102 17.67 -10.61 12.63
C THR A 102 16.59 -10.34 13.67
N CYS A 103 15.33 -10.69 13.37
CA CYS A 103 14.37 -10.98 14.41
C CYS A 103 14.95 -12.12 15.25
N SER A 104 15.23 -11.84 16.52
CA SER A 104 15.69 -12.86 17.46
C SER A 104 14.68 -14.02 17.51
N PRO A 105 15.12 -15.28 17.72
CA PRO A 105 14.20 -16.40 17.83
C PRO A 105 13.21 -16.12 18.96
N ARG A 106 11.91 -16.12 18.63
CA ARG A 106 10.82 -16.13 19.61
C ARG A 106 11.11 -17.28 20.57
N LYS A 107 11.44 -16.98 21.83
CA LYS A 107 11.51 -18.00 22.89
C LYS A 107 10.21 -18.79 22.82
N SER A 108 10.34 -20.09 22.60
CA SER A 108 9.24 -21.04 22.68
C SER A 108 8.54 -20.83 24.02
N ALA A 109 7.28 -20.42 23.98
CA ALA A 109 6.43 -20.48 25.15
C ALA A 109 6.15 -21.97 25.40
N SER A 110 6.82 -22.51 26.42
CA SER A 110 6.51 -23.79 27.01
C SER A 110 5.17 -23.73 27.73
N LEU A 111 4.46 -24.86 27.65
CA LEU A 111 3.34 -25.31 28.49
C LEU A 111 2.14 -24.35 28.64
N PHE A 112 1.08 -24.65 27.88
CA PHE A 112 -0.26 -24.71 28.47
C PHE A 112 -0.90 -26.04 28.11
N GLN A 113 -0.89 -26.94 29.08
CA GLN A 113 -1.62 -28.20 29.04
C GLN A 113 -3.05 -27.90 29.48
N SER A 114 -3.99 -27.80 28.55
CA SER A 114 -5.41 -27.75 28.87
C SER A 114 -6.03 -29.12 28.63
N ALA A 115 -6.42 -29.75 29.73
CA ALA A 115 -7.13 -31.01 29.79
C ALA A 115 -8.37 -31.02 28.88
N VAL A 116 -8.53 -32.10 28.12
CA VAL A 116 -9.76 -32.45 27.40
C VAL A 116 -10.78 -33.00 28.40
N PRO A 117 -11.96 -32.41 28.57
CA PRO A 117 -13.06 -33.08 29.25
C PRO A 117 -13.77 -33.97 28.22
N GLN A 118 -13.70 -35.29 28.40
CA GLN A 118 -14.52 -36.22 27.63
C GLN A 118 -15.98 -36.10 28.07
N SER A 119 -16.85 -35.76 27.12
CA SER A 119 -18.30 -35.87 27.25
C SER A 119 -18.76 -37.18 26.61
N PRO A 120 -19.38 -38.12 27.34
CA PRO A 120 -19.98 -39.30 26.73
C PRO A 120 -21.40 -38.97 26.24
N SER A 121 -21.57 -38.96 24.92
CA SER A 121 -22.87 -39.05 24.25
C SER A 121 -23.52 -40.42 24.54
N LYS A 122 -24.64 -40.42 25.27
CA LYS A 122 -25.64 -41.51 25.22
C LYS A 122 -26.76 -41.11 24.26
N LEU A 123 -26.75 -41.71 23.07
CA LEU A 123 -27.94 -42.09 22.29
C LEU A 123 -28.07 -43.60 22.54
N VAL A 124 -29.23 -44.18 22.82
CA VAL A 124 -30.30 -44.49 21.87
C VAL A 124 -31.55 -44.93 22.67
N LEU A 125 -32.71 -44.70 22.06
CA LEU A 125 -34.05 -45.28 22.23
C LEU A 125 -34.18 -46.54 23.08
#